data_AF-A0A3B8U8F0-F1
#
_entry.id   AF-A0A3B8U8F0-F1
#
_cell.length_a   1.000
_cell.length_b   1.000
_cell.length_c   1.000
_cell.angle_alpha   90.00
_cell.angle_beta   90.00
_cell.angle_gamma   90.00
#
_symmetry.space_group_name_H-M   'P 1'
#
loop_
_entity.id
_entity.type
_entity.pdbx_description
1 polymer ?
#
loop_
_entity_poly.entity_id
_entity_poly.type
_entity_poly.pdbx_seq_one_letter_code
_entity_poly.pdbx_strand_id
1 'polypeptide(L)' 'LKRAQDMLEQLEAKTPKTISSKKEPEQLSLFGLSAPESPALIALKSLDVNQLTPLAALQKLAELKDLAEG' A
#
# COMPACT_ATOMS: atom_id res chain seq x y z
N LEU A 1 20.06 26.89 -29.14
CA LEU A 1 19.29 26.02 -30.07
C LEU A 1 20.12 24.81 -30.52
N LYS A 2 21.29 25.00 -31.14
CA LYS A 2 22.15 23.91 -31.65
C LYS A 2 22.48 22.81 -30.63
N ARG A 3 22.95 23.20 -29.42
CA ARG A 3 23.23 22.25 -28.32
C ARG A 3 22.01 21.41 -27.90
N ALA A 4 20.80 21.96 -27.97
CA ALA A 4 19.58 21.23 -27.60
C ALA A 4 19.19 20.22 -28.69
N GLN A 5 19.42 20.55 -29.96
CA GLN A 5 19.20 19.65 -31.09
C GLN A 5 20.20 18.48 -31.07
N ASP A 6 21.49 18.77 -30.84
CA ASP A 6 22.52 17.74 -30.73
C ASP A 6 22.24 16.76 -29.58
N MET A 7 21.67 17.26 -28.48
CA MET A 7 21.31 16.44 -27.32
C MET A 7 20.11 15.55 -27.58
N LEU A 8 19.11 16.06 -28.31
CA LEU A 8 17.94 15.29 -28.77
C LEU A 8 18.36 14.15 -29.71
N GLU A 9 19.19 14.45 -30.69
CA GLU A 9 19.70 13.46 -31.66
C GLU A 9 20.49 12.34 -30.97
N GLN A 10 21.29 12.67 -29.95
CA GLN A 10 22.01 11.68 -29.14
C GLN A 10 21.11 10.80 -28.27
N LEU A 11 19.94 11.30 -27.86
CA LEU A 11 18.97 10.55 -27.06
C LEU A 11 18.13 9.64 -27.96
N GLU A 12 17.73 10.12 -29.14
CA GLU A 12 16.98 9.35 -30.14
C GLU A 12 17.81 8.21 -30.74
N ALA A 13 19.12 8.42 -30.96
CA ALA A 13 20.03 7.39 -31.44
C ALA A 13 20.26 6.26 -30.42
N LYS A 14 19.95 6.47 -29.14
CA LYS A 14 20.03 5.46 -28.09
C LYS A 14 18.67 4.80 -27.91
N THR A 15 18.36 3.81 -28.73
CA THR A 15 17.26 2.88 -28.45
C THR A 15 17.43 2.31 -27.04
N PRO A 16 16.40 2.30 -26.18
CA PRO A 16 16.53 1.73 -24.86
C PRO A 16 16.92 0.26 -25.02
N LYS A 17 18.13 -0.10 -24.55
CA LYS A 17 18.51 -1.50 -24.37
C LYS A 17 17.42 -2.09 -23.50
N THR A 18 16.65 -3.04 -24.02
CA THR A 18 15.75 -3.86 -23.22
C THR A 18 16.59 -4.48 -22.12
N ILE A 19 16.43 -3.96 -20.90
CA ILE A 19 17.10 -4.46 -19.72
C ILE A 19 16.50 -5.84 -19.50
N SER A 20 17.31 -6.87 -19.79
CA SER A 20 17.02 -8.25 -19.45
C SER A 20 16.48 -8.33 -18.04
N SER A 21 15.27 -8.88 -17.88
CA SER A 21 14.48 -8.98 -16.64
C SER A 21 15.22 -9.75 -15.54
N LYS A 22 16.20 -9.13 -14.90
CA LYS A 22 16.67 -9.53 -13.58
C LYS A 22 15.68 -8.93 -12.58
N LYS A 23 14.72 -9.76 -12.16
CA LYS A 23 13.82 -9.61 -11.01
C LYS A 23 13.78 -8.18 -10.48
N GLU A 24 13.03 -7.33 -11.16
CA GLU A 24 12.87 -5.93 -10.78
C GLU A 24 12.25 -5.87 -9.37
N PRO A 25 12.67 -4.93 -8.51
CA PRO A 25 11.96 -4.69 -7.25
C PRO A 25 10.51 -4.31 -7.57
N GLU A 26 9.56 -4.95 -6.89
CA GLU A 26 8.14 -4.67 -7.09
C GLU A 26 7.86 -3.20 -6.75
N GLN A 27 7.54 -2.41 -7.77
CA GLN A 27 7.15 -1.01 -7.60
C GLN A 27 5.75 -0.98 -6.96
N LEU A 28 5.66 -0.47 -5.74
CA LEU A 28 4.37 -0.24 -5.08
C LEU A 28 3.56 0.80 -5.85
N SER A 29 2.30 0.49 -6.16
CA SER A 29 1.38 1.42 -6.82
C SER A 29 1.16 2.66 -5.96
N LEU A 30 1.40 3.85 -6.51
CA LEU A 30 1.12 5.13 -5.85
C LEU A 30 -0.39 5.36 -5.60
N PHE A 31 -1.21 4.76 -6.45
CA PHE A 31 -2.65 4.67 -6.27
C PHE A 31 -2.94 3.24 -5.85
N GLY A 32 -2.60 2.93 -4.60
CA GLY A 32 -2.85 1.63 -4.01
C GLY A 32 -4.34 1.30 -4.13
N LEU A 33 -4.64 0.21 -4.84
CA LEU A 33 -5.87 -0.55 -4.62
C LEU A 33 -6.04 -0.65 -3.10
N SER A 34 -7.17 -0.17 -2.57
CA SER A 34 -7.47 -0.25 -1.14
C SER A 34 -7.08 -1.63 -0.65
N ALA A 35 -6.09 -1.70 0.24
CA ALA A 35 -5.73 -2.97 0.85
C ALA A 35 -7.03 -3.57 1.42
N PRO A 36 -7.25 -4.90 1.28
CA PRO A 36 -8.40 -5.53 1.88
C PRO A 36 -8.42 -5.15 3.36
N GLU A 37 -9.52 -4.55 3.81
CA GLU A 37 -9.62 -4.07 5.19
C GLU A 37 -9.41 -5.24 6.15
N SER A 38 -8.60 -5.03 7.19
CA SER A 38 -8.36 -6.09 8.16
C SER A 38 -9.68 -6.45 8.87
N PRO A 39 -9.91 -7.73 9.22
CA PRO A 39 -11.08 -8.14 9.97
C PRO A 39 -11.26 -7.34 11.27
N ALA A 40 -10.16 -7.00 11.94
CA ALA A 40 -10.14 -6.15 13.12
C ALA A 40 -10.68 -4.74 12.85
N LEU A 41 -10.32 -4.12 11.72
CA LEU A 41 -10.82 -2.78 11.35
C LEU A 41 -12.31 -2.80 11.04
N ILE A 42 -12.80 -3.85 10.39
CA ILE A 42 -14.24 -4.02 10.11
C ILE A 42 -15.01 -4.14 11.44
N ALA A 43 -14.52 -4.98 12.35
CA ALA A 43 -15.13 -5.16 13.66
C ALA A 43 -15.14 -3.85 14.48
N LEU A 44 -14.03 -3.11 14.47
CA LEU A 44 -13.90 -1.83 15.18
C LEU A 44 -14.90 -0.78 14.69
N LYS A 45 -15.13 -0.68 13.36
CA LYS A 45 -16.10 0.27 12.78
C LYS A 45 -17.54 0.00 13.23
N SER A 46 -17.86 -1.26 13.53
CA SER A 46 -19.20 -1.68 13.95
C SER A 46 -19.43 -1.61 15.47
N LEU A 47 -18.39 -1.30 16.25
CA LEU A 47 -18.44 -1.35 17.71
C LEU A 47 -19.13 -0.10 18.29
N ASP A 48 -20.28 -0.29 18.94
CA ASP A 48 -20.91 0.79 19.73
C ASP A 48 -20.33 0.82 21.14
N VAL A 49 -19.36 1.72 21.35
CA VAL A 49 -18.64 1.88 22.62
C VAL A 49 -19.57 2.32 23.75
N ASN A 50 -20.66 3.04 23.47
CA ASN A 50 -21.53 3.62 24.49
C ASN A 50 -22.40 2.57 25.20
N GLN A 51 -22.57 1.39 24.58
CA GLN A 51 -23.37 0.29 25.13
C GLN A 51 -22.52 -0.71 25.91
N LEU A 52 -21.19 -0.55 25.92
CA LEU A 52 -20.29 -1.48 26.59
C LEU A 52 -20.10 -1.11 28.05
N THR A 53 -20.22 -2.10 28.93
CA THR A 53 -19.70 -1.97 30.29
C THR A 53 -18.17 -1.98 30.26
N PRO A 54 -17.49 -1.42 31.27
CA PRO A 54 -16.03 -1.42 31.31
C PRO A 54 -15.40 -2.82 31.17
N LEU A 55 -16.03 -3.84 31.77
CA LEU A 55 -15.58 -5.23 31.65
C LEU A 55 -15.75 -5.75 30.22
N ALA A 56 -16.92 -5.51 29.61
CA ALA A 56 -17.18 -5.92 28.23
C ALA A 56 -16.24 -5.22 27.22
N ALA A 57 -15.88 -3.96 27.48
CA ALA A 57 -14.93 -3.22 26.67
C ALA A 57 -13.52 -3.86 26.71
N LEU A 58 -13.05 -4.28 27.89
CA LEU A 58 -11.77 -4.97 28.03
C LEU A 58 -11.75 -6.32 27.29
N GLN A 59 -12.85 -7.08 27.36
CA GLN A 59 -12.98 -8.33 26.61
C GLN A 59 -12.96 -8.09 25.10
N LYS A 60 -13.71 -7.09 24.62
CA LYS A 60 -13.71 -6.70 23.19
C LYS A 60 -12.35 -6.24 22.70
N LEU A 61 -11.58 -5.53 23.53
CA LEU A 61 -10.20 -5.14 23.19
C LEU A 61 -9.28 -6.35 23.02
N ALA A 62 -9.39 -7.37 23.88
CA ALA A 62 -8.62 -8.59 23.74
C ALA A 62 -8.95 -9.33 22.42
N GLU A 63 -10.25 -9.48 22.11
CA GLU A 63 -10.71 -10.09 20.85
C GLU A 63 -10.19 -9.35 19.61
N LEU A 64 -10.23 -8.02 19.62
CA LEU A 64 -9.73 -7.20 18.51
C LEU A 64 -8.21 -7.30 18.33
N LYS A 65 -7.47 -7.44 19.43
CA LYS A 65 -6.03 -7.65 19.41
C LYS A 65 -5.69 -8.98 18.73
N ASP A 66 -6.38 -10.05 19.11
CA ASP A 66 -6.17 -11.38 18.52
C ASP A 66 -6.52 -11.39 17.01
N LEU A 67 -7.56 -10.65 16.59
CA LEU A 67 -7.91 -10.45 15.18
C LEU A 67 -6.94 -9.59 14.37
N ALA A 68 -6.10 -8.79 15.04
CA ALA A 68 -5.11 -7.94 14.40
C ALA A 68 -3.73 -8.62 14.30
N GLU A 69 -3.44 -9.57 15.19
CA GLU A 69 -2.20 -10.34 15.24
C GLU A 69 -2.28 -11.67 14.45
N GLY A 70 -3.49 -12.19 14.20
CA GLY A 70 -3.75 -13.39 13.39
C GLY A 70 -3.91 -13.11 11.90
#